data_AF-A0A7W8NPQ9-F1
#
_entry.id   AF-A0A7W8NPQ9-F1
#
_cell.length_a   1.000
_cell.length_b   1.000
_cell.length_c   1.000
_cell.angle_alpha   90.00
_cell.angle_beta   90.00
_cell.angle_gamma   90.00
#
_symmetry.space_group_name_H-M   'P 1'
#
loop_
_entity.id
_entity.type
_entity.pdbx_description
1 polymer ?
#
loop_
_entity_poly.entity_id
_entity_poly.type
_entity_poly.pdbx_seq_one_letter_code
_entity_poly.pdbx_strand_id
1 'polypeptide(L)' 'MKSNYSNTAQLKDLMTVPPMTAAQHAEVMRKRIAHRRMVEEARDLKQAAAVQFEKR' A
#
# COMPACT_ATOMS: atom_id res chain seq x y z
N MET A 1 5.30 -3.70 17.05
CA MET A 1 4.66 -3.33 15.77
C MET A 1 4.16 -1.89 15.93
N LYS A 2 4.77 -0.90 15.27
CA LYS A 2 4.31 0.50 15.31
C LYS A 2 3.07 0.60 14.41
N SER A 3 1.88 0.65 15.00
CA SER A 3 0.65 0.96 14.26
C SER A 3 0.71 2.43 13.82
N ASN A 4 1.12 2.67 12.59
CA ASN A 4 1.18 4.02 11.99
C ASN A 4 -0.21 4.57 11.60
N TYR A 5 -1.29 3.86 11.94
CA TYR A 5 -2.67 4.27 11.69
C TYR A 5 -3.24 5.02 12.89
N SER A 6 -2.60 6.12 13.30
CA SER A 6 -3.30 7.09 14.14
C SER A 6 -4.14 7.95 13.21
N ASN A 7 -5.40 7.58 13.03
CA ASN A 7 -6.35 8.42 12.31
C ASN A 7 -6.81 9.53 13.27
N THR A 8 -6.20 10.70 13.15
CA THR A 8 -6.50 11.88 13.97
C THR A 8 -7.60 12.76 13.37
N ALA A 9 -8.28 12.32 12.30
CA ALA A 9 -9.32 13.12 11.66
C ALA A 9 -10.55 13.23 12.59
N GLN A 10 -11.05 14.45 12.79
CA GLN A 10 -12.30 14.63 13.53
C GLN A 10 -13.48 14.24 12.64
N LEU A 11 -14.52 13.65 13.24
CA LEU A 11 -15.71 13.19 12.51
C LEU A 11 -16.34 14.32 11.66
N LYS A 12 -16.36 15.55 12.19
CA LYS A 12 -16.87 16.74 11.48
C LYS A 12 -16.15 16.98 10.15
N ASP A 13 -14.85 16.70 10.12
CA ASP A 13 -14.05 16.92 8.92
C ASP A 13 -14.43 15.85 7.90
N LEU A 14 -14.53 14.59 8.32
CA LEU A 14 -14.91 13.47 7.46
C LEU A 14 -16.30 13.64 6.81
N MET A 15 -17.25 14.25 7.53
CA MET A 15 -18.63 14.47 7.05
C MET A 15 -18.77 15.70 6.13
N THR A 16 -17.75 16.56 6.08
CA THR A 16 -17.78 17.81 5.31
C THR A 16 -16.81 17.81 4.13
N VAL A 17 -15.96 16.78 4.00
CA VAL A 17 -15.04 16.67 2.85
C VAL A 17 -15.84 16.44 1.57
N PRO A 18 -15.59 17.21 0.50
CA PRO A 18 -16.17 16.91 -0.81
C PRO A 18 -15.71 15.53 -1.31
N PRO A 19 -16.52 14.87 -2.17
CA PRO A 19 -16.12 13.62 -2.78
C PRO A 19 -14.82 13.81 -3.57
N MET A 20 -13.91 12.84 -3.44
CA MET A 20 -12.61 12.85 -4.11
C MET A 20 -12.78 12.98 -5.62
N THR A 21 -11.97 13.84 -6.25
CA THR A 21 -11.99 13.99 -7.71
C THR A 21 -11.38 12.78 -8.41
N ALA A 22 -11.73 12.54 -9.68
CA ALA A 22 -11.15 11.45 -10.46
C ALA A 22 -9.61 11.50 -10.52
N ALA A 23 -9.03 12.71 -10.59
CA ALA A 23 -7.59 12.91 -10.60
C ALA A 23 -6.94 12.52 -9.26
N GLN A 24 -7.53 12.93 -8.14
CA GLN A 24 -7.08 12.56 -6.80
C GLN A 24 -7.18 11.03 -6.59
N HIS A 25 -8.28 10.42 -7.04
CA HIS A 25 -8.46 8.98 -6.96
C HIS A 25 -7.39 8.23 -7.76
N ALA A 26 -7.09 8.68 -8.99
CA ALA A 26 -6.04 8.10 -9.81
C ALA A 26 -4.67 8.17 -9.14
N GLU A 27 -4.36 9.27 -8.45
CA GLU A 27 -3.10 9.39 -7.69
C GLU A 27 -3.01 8.41 -6.52
N VAL A 28 -4.10 8.27 -5.74
CA VAL A 28 -4.17 7.28 -4.66
C VAL A 28 -3.98 5.87 -5.21
N MET A 29 -4.61 5.54 -6.35
CA MET A 29 -4.43 4.25 -6.99
C MET A 29 -3.00 4.01 -7.46
N ARG A 30 -2.33 5.01 -8.05
CA ARG A 30 -0.91 4.91 -8.44
C ARG A 30 -0.03 4.58 -7.23
N LYS A 31 -0.22 5.26 -6.10
CA LYS A 31 0.53 4.99 -4.85
C LYS A 31 0.27 3.57 -4.33
N ARG A 32 -1.00 3.12 -4.35
CA ARG A 32 -1.37 1.75 -3.92
C ARG A 32 -0.74 0.68 -4.81
N ILE A 33 -0.76 0.88 -6.13
CA ILE A 33 -0.17 -0.05 -7.09
C ILE A 33 1.34 -0.14 -6.89
N ALA A 34 2.03 0.99 -6.72
CA ALA A 34 3.47 1.02 -6.48
C ALA A 34 3.85 0.25 -5.20
N HIS A 35 3.12 0.49 -4.10
CA HIS A 35 3.34 -0.24 -2.85
C HIS A 35 3.07 -1.74 -3.01
N ARG A 36 1.99 -2.13 -3.70
CA ARG A 36 1.69 -3.54 -3.96
C ARG A 36 2.82 -4.20 -4.76
N ARG A 37 3.27 -3.58 -5.86
CA ARG A 37 4.36 -4.12 -6.69
C ARG A 37 5.63 -4.34 -5.89
N MET A 38 6.02 -3.36 -5.08
CA MET A 38 7.20 -3.47 -4.21
C MET A 38 7.11 -4.68 -3.25
N VAL A 39 5.94 -4.93 -2.68
CA VAL A 39 5.73 -6.07 -1.76
C VAL A 39 5.76 -7.40 -2.52
N GLU A 40 5.10 -7.49 -3.68
CA GLU A 40 5.11 -8.71 -4.49
C GLU A 40 6.51 -9.01 -5.04
N GLU A 41 7.24 -8.02 -5.56
CA GLU A 41 8.62 -8.19 -6.04
C GLU A 41 9.54 -8.68 -4.91
N ALA A 42 9.41 -8.12 -3.70
CA ALA A 42 10.17 -8.59 -2.54
C ALA A 42 9.81 -10.04 -2.15
N ARG A 43 8.54 -10.41 -2.29
CA ARG A 43 8.07 -11.79 -2.03
C ARG A 43 8.61 -12.77 -3.07
N ASP A 44 8.58 -12.40 -4.34
CA ASP A 44 9.09 -13.21 -5.46
C ASP A 44 10.60 -13.44 -5.32
N LEU A 45 11.37 -12.39 -4.97
CA LEU A 45 12.80 -12.51 -4.69
C LEU A 45 13.09 -13.45 -3.52
N LYS A 46 12.31 -13.37 -2.44
CA LYS A 46 12.45 -14.28 -1.29
C LYS A 46 12.15 -15.72 -1.69
N GLN A 47 11.10 -15.94 -2.47
CA GLN A 47 10.72 -17.28 -2.91
C GLN A 47 11.75 -17.87 -3.88
N ALA A 48 12.26 -17.07 -4.83
CA ALA A 48 13.34 -17.47 -5.73
C ALA A 48 14.60 -17.87 -4.95
N ALA A 49 14.99 -17.09 -3.93
CA ALA A 49 16.12 -17.41 -3.07
C ALA A 49 15.92 -18.73 -2.29
N ALA A 50 14.71 -18.98 -1.77
CA ALA A 50 14.39 -20.23 -1.08
C ALA A 50 14.48 -21.46 -2.00
N VAL A 51 13.94 -21.36 -3.22
CA VAL A 51 13.98 -22.44 -4.22
C VAL A 51 15.40 -22.75 -4.68
N GLN A 52 16.28 -21.74 -4.80
CA GLN A 52 17.70 -21.96 -5.13
C GLN A 52 18.46 -22.67 -4.02
N PHE A 53 18.07 -22.45 -2.75
CA PHE A 53 18.68 -23.11 -1.61
C PHE A 53 18.26 -24.58 -1.48
N GLU A 54 16.99 -24.91 -1.75
CA GLU A 54 16.50 -26.30 -1.74
C GLU A 54 17.08 -27.18 -2.86
N LYS A 55 17.62 -26.57 -3.93
CA LYS A 55 18.21 -27.29 -5.07
C LYS A 55 19.69 -27.67 -4.89
N ARG A 56 20.35 -27.22 -3.82
CA ARG A 56 21.74 -27.55 -3.49
C ARG A 56 21.81 -28.70 -2.49
#